data_AF-A0A2E6R041-F1
#
_entry.id   AF-A0A2E6R041-F1
#
_cell.length_a   1.000
_cell.length_b   1.000
_cell.length_c   1.000
_cell.angle_alpha   90.00
_cell.angle_beta   90.00
_cell.angle_gamma   90.00
#
_symmetry.space_group_name_H-M   'P 1'
#
loop_
_entity.id
_entity.type
_entity.pdbx_description
1 polymer ?
#
loop_
_entity_poly.entity_id
_entity_poly.type
_entity_poly.pdbx_seq_one_letter_code
_entity_poly.pdbx_strand_id
1 'polypeptide(L)'
;MSMAAQFATENGDNPLWHHAIDLYGRPGVKECVLQLQNDFGVDVVMLLADQWLSAQGASWPAESDLIDYLSWREQMVVPLRSVRQQLTKDSEPLRSQLLKAELSAEQEAIRRLYLVLAEERRDASSAAVDSVLELSALFFSDKRMSGTADISAAQKKEAIRPLFQRFAALTSD
;
A
#
# COMPACT_ATOMS: atom_id res chain seq x y z
N MET A 1 8.77 16.67 4.03
CA MET A 1 7.55 16.84 3.21
C MET A 1 6.82 15.51 3.16
N SER A 2 5.54 15.50 3.55
CA SER A 2 4.67 14.31 3.48
C SER A 2 4.19 14.10 2.04
N MET A 3 3.71 12.89 1.69
CA MET A 3 3.06 12.62 0.39
C MET A 3 2.01 13.69 0.04
N ALA A 4 1.28 14.16 1.05
CA ALA A 4 0.20 15.14 0.91
C ALA A 4 0.65 16.51 0.38
N ALA A 5 1.90 16.92 0.63
CA ALA A 5 2.35 18.28 0.33
C ALA A 5 2.92 18.47 -1.09
N GLN A 6 3.15 17.41 -1.86
CA GLN A 6 3.80 17.51 -3.18
C GLN A 6 2.91 17.17 -4.39
N PHE A 7 1.75 16.55 -4.19
CA PHE A 7 0.96 15.99 -5.31
C PHE A 7 -0.56 16.19 -5.16
N ALA A 8 -0.97 17.37 -4.71
CA ALA A 8 -2.35 17.86 -4.90
C ALA A 8 -2.58 18.18 -6.39
N THR A 9 -2.60 17.16 -7.23
CA THR A 9 -3.16 17.23 -8.58
C THR A 9 -4.55 16.61 -8.51
N GLU A 10 -5.57 17.38 -8.92
CA GLU A 10 -7.02 17.12 -8.78
C GLU A 10 -7.53 15.76 -9.33
N ASN A 11 -6.68 14.97 -9.99
CA ASN A 11 -7.07 13.72 -10.66
C ASN A 11 -7.05 12.47 -9.77
N GLY A 12 -6.73 12.61 -8.49
CA GLY A 12 -6.67 11.52 -7.50
C GLY A 12 -7.47 11.78 -6.23
N ASP A 13 -8.28 12.83 -6.19
CA ASP A 13 -9.07 13.19 -5.02
C ASP A 13 -10.24 12.21 -4.81
N ASN A 14 -10.19 11.45 -3.72
CA ASN A 14 -11.22 10.48 -3.34
C ASN A 14 -11.15 10.17 -1.83
N PRO A 15 -12.20 9.56 -1.24
CA PRO A 15 -12.22 9.18 0.18
C PRO A 15 -11.02 8.34 0.66
N LEU A 16 -10.53 7.40 -0.15
CA LEU A 16 -9.35 6.61 0.21
C LEU A 16 -8.07 7.46 0.20
N TRP A 17 -7.96 8.41 -0.74
CA TRP A 17 -6.86 9.38 -0.78
C TRP A 17 -6.86 10.31 0.44
N HIS A 18 -8.02 10.87 0.81
CA HIS A 18 -8.15 11.66 2.05
C HIS A 18 -7.76 10.86 3.28
N HIS A 19 -8.24 9.63 3.37
CA HIS A 19 -7.88 8.73 4.44
C HIS A 19 -6.37 8.45 4.50
N ALA A 20 -5.73 8.21 3.35
CA ALA A 20 -4.29 8.04 3.25
C ALA A 20 -3.52 9.28 3.74
N ILE A 21 -3.97 10.49 3.38
CA ILE A 21 -3.38 11.74 3.85
C ILE A 21 -3.47 11.84 5.38
N ASP A 22 -4.66 11.61 5.95
CA ASP A 22 -4.89 11.72 7.39
C ASP A 22 -4.05 10.71 8.16
N LEU A 23 -4.01 9.46 7.68
CA LEU A 23 -3.26 8.38 8.31
C LEU A 23 -1.75 8.67 8.29
N TYR A 24 -1.21 9.17 7.18
CA TYR A 24 0.19 9.60 7.08
C TYR A 24 0.53 10.83 7.92
N GLY A 25 -0.48 11.63 8.31
CA GLY A 25 -0.33 12.74 9.24
C GLY A 25 -0.14 12.31 10.69
N ARG A 26 -0.51 11.07 11.04
CA ARG A 26 -0.40 10.55 12.41
C ARG A 26 1.08 10.28 12.79
N PRO A 27 1.52 10.64 14.01
CA PRO A 27 2.90 10.41 14.45
C PRO A 27 3.31 8.94 14.35
N GLY A 28 4.50 8.66 13.80
CA GLY A 28 5.07 7.30 13.74
C GLY A 28 4.54 6.42 12.61
N VAL A 29 3.43 6.79 11.95
CA VAL A 29 2.86 6.01 10.85
C VAL A 29 3.80 5.98 9.66
N LYS A 30 4.31 7.14 9.24
CA LYS A 30 5.21 7.23 8.09
C LYS A 30 6.43 6.33 8.25
N GLU A 31 7.06 6.35 9.42
CA GLU A 31 8.22 5.53 9.73
C GLU A 31 7.88 4.05 9.69
N CYS A 32 6.74 3.65 10.29
CA CYS A 32 6.27 2.27 10.30
C CYS A 32 5.97 1.74 8.89
N VAL A 33 5.28 2.54 8.07
CA VAL A 33 4.93 2.17 6.69
C VAL A 33 6.17 2.08 5.79
N LEU A 34 7.12 3.00 5.93
CA LEU A 34 8.40 2.92 5.22
C LEU A 34 9.19 1.67 5.61
N GLN A 35 9.13 1.24 6.87
CA GLN A 35 9.77 0.02 7.31
C GLN A 35 9.10 -1.23 6.71
N LEU A 36 7.77 -1.30 6.76
CA LEU A 36 7.00 -2.37 6.11
C LEU A 36 7.28 -2.45 4.60
N GLN A 37 7.37 -1.31 3.92
CA GLN A 37 7.67 -1.24 2.49
C GLN A 37 9.11 -1.69 2.17
N ASN A 38 10.10 -1.13 2.86
CA ASN A 38 11.51 -1.35 2.50
C ASN A 38 12.04 -2.71 2.96
N ASP A 39 11.65 -3.17 4.15
CA ASP A 39 12.20 -4.39 4.73
C ASP A 39 11.42 -5.64 4.29
N PHE A 40 10.14 -5.48 3.97
CA PHE A 40 9.24 -6.61 3.67
C PHE A 40 8.52 -6.51 2.33
N GLY A 41 8.71 -5.43 1.57
CA GLY A 41 8.07 -5.28 0.25
C GLY A 41 6.56 -5.10 0.32
N VAL A 42 6.02 -4.67 1.47
CA VAL A 42 4.59 -4.46 1.66
C VAL A 42 4.09 -3.38 0.69
N ASP A 43 2.98 -3.70 0.06
CA ASP A 43 2.21 -2.78 -0.75
C ASP A 43 1.50 -1.78 0.15
N VAL A 44 2.07 -0.59 0.20
CA VAL A 44 1.58 0.54 0.99
C VAL A 44 0.15 0.90 0.63
N VAL A 45 -0.23 0.86 -0.65
CA VAL A 45 -1.57 1.29 -1.06
C VAL A 45 -2.62 0.31 -0.57
N MET A 46 -2.34 -1.01 -0.62
CA MET A 46 -3.21 -2.01 -0.01
C MET A 46 -3.25 -1.90 1.51
N LEU A 47 -2.13 -1.62 2.18
CA LEU A 47 -2.10 -1.41 3.63
C LEU A 47 -2.99 -0.25 4.09
N LEU A 48 -2.99 0.86 3.34
CA LEU A 48 -3.85 2.01 3.61
C LEU A 48 -5.33 1.69 3.35
N ALA A 49 -5.61 0.97 2.27
CA ALA A 49 -6.97 0.54 1.94
C ALA A 49 -7.53 -0.46 2.97
N ASP A 50 -6.69 -1.34 3.52
CA ASP A 50 -7.10 -2.27 4.57
C ASP A 50 -7.57 -1.54 5.83
N GLN A 51 -6.81 -0.52 6.26
CA GLN A 51 -7.24 0.32 7.39
C GLN A 51 -8.54 1.05 7.04
N TRP A 52 -8.63 1.65 5.85
CA TRP A 52 -9.82 2.37 5.41
C TRP A 52 -11.08 1.49 5.38
N LEU A 53 -10.95 0.23 4.93
CA LEU A 53 -12.04 -0.75 4.96
C LEU A 53 -12.39 -1.14 6.39
N SER A 54 -11.39 -1.40 7.24
CA SER A 54 -11.57 -1.73 8.66
C SER A 54 -12.31 -0.62 9.42
N ALA A 55 -11.94 0.64 9.20
CA ALA A 55 -12.59 1.80 9.79
C ALA A 55 -14.07 1.95 9.38
N GLN A 56 -14.46 1.39 8.23
CA GLN A 56 -15.84 1.36 7.74
C GLN A 56 -16.58 0.05 8.05
N GLY A 57 -15.92 -0.93 8.68
CA GLY A 57 -16.47 -2.28 8.85
C GLY A 57 -16.75 -3.00 7.53
N ALA A 58 -16.00 -2.65 6.47
CA ALA A 58 -16.12 -3.22 5.14
C ALA A 58 -15.06 -4.32 4.91
N SER A 59 -15.33 -5.18 3.93
CA SER A 59 -14.45 -6.31 3.57
C SER A 59 -13.80 -6.08 2.23
N TRP A 60 -12.70 -6.80 1.99
CA TRP A 60 -12.06 -6.83 0.68
C TRP A 60 -12.95 -7.56 -0.35
N PRO A 61 -13.00 -7.07 -1.60
CA PRO A 61 -13.64 -7.79 -2.69
C PRO A 61 -12.80 -8.99 -3.14
N ALA A 62 -13.31 -9.76 -4.12
CA ALA A 62 -12.56 -10.90 -4.63
C ALA A 62 -11.29 -10.44 -5.36
N GLU A 63 -10.26 -11.30 -5.34
CA GLU A 63 -8.98 -11.02 -6.02
C GLU A 63 -9.18 -10.73 -7.52
N SER A 64 -10.19 -11.34 -8.16
CA SER A 64 -10.55 -11.09 -9.55
C SER A 64 -10.91 -9.63 -9.84
N ASP A 65 -11.46 -8.94 -8.85
CA ASP A 65 -11.93 -7.56 -9.01
C ASP A 65 -10.76 -6.57 -8.83
N LEU A 66 -9.67 -7.03 -8.23
CA LEU A 66 -8.44 -6.25 -8.00
C LEU A 66 -7.46 -6.30 -9.19
N ILE A 67 -7.77 -7.02 -10.27
CA ILE A 67 -6.82 -7.24 -11.38
C ILE A 67 -6.29 -5.94 -11.99
N ASP A 68 -7.13 -4.91 -12.17
CA ASP A 68 -6.69 -3.64 -12.73
C ASP A 68 -5.66 -2.94 -11.83
N TYR A 69 -5.94 -2.90 -10.52
CA TYR A 69 -5.02 -2.39 -9.51
C TYR A 69 -3.69 -3.16 -9.49
N LEU A 70 -3.78 -4.49 -9.41
CA LEU A 70 -2.59 -5.37 -9.35
C LEU A 70 -1.73 -5.21 -10.60
N SER A 71 -2.35 -5.17 -11.78
CA SER A 71 -1.67 -4.96 -13.05
C SER A 71 -0.94 -3.61 -13.08
N TRP A 72 -1.61 -2.53 -12.67
CA TRP A 72 -1.00 -1.21 -12.59
C TRP A 72 0.19 -1.17 -11.63
N ARG A 73 0.03 -1.75 -10.44
CA ARG A 73 1.10 -1.85 -9.44
C ARG A 73 2.34 -2.53 -10.01
N GLU A 74 2.19 -3.69 -10.63
CA GLU A 74 3.31 -4.48 -11.17
C GLU A 74 3.98 -3.79 -12.36
N GLN A 75 3.24 -3.04 -13.16
CA GLN A 75 3.77 -2.38 -14.36
C GLN A 75 4.36 -0.98 -14.10
N MET A 76 3.86 -0.27 -13.08
CA MET A 76 4.20 1.14 -12.86
C MET A 76 4.89 1.34 -11.52
N VAL A 77 4.22 1.00 -10.41
CA VAL A 77 4.69 1.31 -9.06
C VAL A 77 5.96 0.52 -8.72
N VAL A 78 5.94 -0.80 -8.93
CA VAL A 78 7.07 -1.68 -8.58
C VAL A 78 8.33 -1.36 -9.39
N PRO A 79 8.27 -1.19 -10.74
CA PRO A 79 9.46 -0.86 -11.52
C PRO A 79 10.05 0.51 -11.17
N LEU A 80 9.22 1.54 -10.99
CA LEU A 80 9.69 2.88 -10.60
C LEU A 80 10.41 2.84 -9.25
N ARG A 81 9.83 2.14 -8.27
CA ARG A 81 10.45 1.95 -6.96
C ARG A 81 11.77 1.22 -7.03
N SER A 82 11.81 0.13 -7.79
CA SER A 82 13.01 -0.69 -7.97
C SER A 82 14.17 0.13 -8.55
N VAL A 83 13.91 0.90 -9.62
CA VAL A 83 14.95 1.76 -10.23
C VAL A 83 15.39 2.84 -9.25
N ARG A 84 14.46 3.50 -8.54
CA ARG A 84 14.81 4.51 -7.55
C ARG A 84 15.66 3.95 -6.40
N GLN A 85 15.36 2.73 -5.94
CA GLN A 85 16.10 2.08 -4.84
C GLN A 85 17.55 1.72 -5.22
N GLN A 86 17.83 1.51 -6.51
CA GLN A 86 19.20 1.26 -7.01
C GLN A 86 20.07 2.53 -7.01
N LEU A 87 19.47 3.72 -6.97
CA LEU A 87 20.20 4.99 -6.99
C LEU A 87 20.72 5.38 -5.61
N THR A 88 21.92 5.95 -5.55
CA THR A 88 22.47 6.53 -4.31
C THR A 88 22.00 7.98 -4.14
N LYS A 89 22.32 8.58 -2.98
CA LYS A 89 22.04 10.01 -2.73
C LYS A 89 22.78 10.96 -3.68
N ASP A 90 23.85 10.49 -4.32
CA ASP A 90 24.64 11.29 -5.26
C ASP A 90 24.04 11.31 -6.68
N SER A 91 22.99 10.50 -6.92
CA SER A 91 22.28 10.42 -8.21
C SER A 91 21.20 11.50 -8.38
N GLU A 92 21.33 12.63 -7.70
CA GLU A 92 20.42 13.76 -7.87
C GLU A 92 20.73 14.50 -9.20
N PRO A 93 19.72 15.08 -9.87
CA PRO A 93 18.30 15.17 -9.48
C PRO A 93 17.46 13.95 -9.89
N LEU A 94 18.04 12.94 -10.55
CA LEU A 94 17.32 11.80 -11.12
C LEU A 94 16.57 11.01 -10.04
N ARG A 95 17.21 10.77 -8.88
CA ARG A 95 16.57 10.07 -7.76
C ARG A 95 15.30 10.79 -7.28
N SER A 96 15.35 12.11 -7.12
CA SER A 96 14.16 12.90 -6.78
C SER A 96 13.10 12.87 -7.87
N GLN A 97 13.47 12.90 -9.16
CA GLN A 97 12.51 12.82 -10.27
C GLN A 97 11.78 11.47 -10.31
N LEU A 98 12.50 10.37 -10.08
CA LEU A 98 11.90 9.03 -9.97
C LEU A 98 10.97 8.93 -8.75
N LEU A 99 11.32 9.56 -7.63
CA LEU A 99 10.41 9.63 -6.48
C LEU A 99 9.09 10.32 -6.84
N LYS A 100 9.15 11.42 -7.61
CA LYS A 100 7.93 12.11 -8.07
C LYS A 100 7.09 11.23 -9.00
N ALA A 101 7.73 10.51 -9.91
CA ALA A 101 7.05 9.58 -10.81
C ALA A 101 6.41 8.41 -10.04
N GLU A 102 7.12 7.82 -9.07
CA GLU A 102 6.58 6.76 -8.21
C GLU A 102 5.35 7.24 -7.43
N LEU A 103 5.43 8.41 -6.78
CA LEU A 103 4.30 8.97 -6.03
C LEU A 103 3.09 9.23 -6.94
N SER A 104 3.31 9.71 -8.17
CA SER A 104 2.24 9.87 -9.15
C SER A 104 1.62 8.52 -9.56
N ALA A 105 2.42 7.46 -9.69
CA ALA A 105 1.93 6.13 -9.99
C ALA A 105 1.16 5.51 -8.79
N GLU A 106 1.59 5.76 -7.56
CA GLU A 106 0.88 5.36 -6.34
C GLU A 106 -0.47 6.09 -6.21
N GLN A 107 -0.54 7.38 -6.55
CA GLN A 107 -1.81 8.13 -6.54
C GLN A 107 -2.83 7.54 -7.52
N GLU A 108 -2.40 7.17 -8.73
CA GLU A 108 -3.25 6.47 -9.69
C GLU A 108 -3.62 5.06 -9.21
N ALA A 109 -2.72 4.38 -8.51
CA ALA A 109 -3.02 3.08 -7.89
C ALA A 109 -4.11 3.22 -6.81
N ILE A 110 -4.06 4.25 -5.97
CA ILE A 110 -5.09 4.58 -4.98
C ILE A 110 -6.42 4.84 -5.68
N ARG A 111 -6.44 5.63 -6.76
CA ARG A 111 -7.66 5.90 -7.54
C ARG A 111 -8.28 4.62 -8.08
N ARG A 112 -7.49 3.76 -8.74
CA ARG A 112 -7.95 2.48 -9.29
C ARG A 112 -8.52 1.56 -8.23
N LEU A 113 -7.80 1.43 -7.12
CA LEU A 113 -8.26 0.62 -6.00
C LEU A 113 -9.56 1.17 -5.42
N TYR A 114 -9.66 2.49 -5.23
CA TYR A 114 -10.87 3.13 -4.73
C TYR A 114 -12.09 2.86 -5.62
N LEU A 115 -11.95 2.87 -6.95
CA LEU A 115 -13.06 2.60 -7.86
C LEU A 115 -13.66 1.21 -7.63
N VAL A 116 -12.81 0.18 -7.50
CA VAL A 116 -13.24 -1.19 -7.20
C VAL A 116 -13.91 -1.27 -5.83
N LEU A 117 -13.28 -0.70 -4.80
CA LEU A 117 -13.83 -0.73 -3.43
C LEU A 117 -15.16 0.04 -3.32
N ALA A 118 -15.35 1.11 -4.09
CA ALA A 118 -16.57 1.90 -4.09
C ALA A 118 -17.71 1.26 -4.89
N GLU A 119 -17.40 0.44 -5.90
CA GLU A 119 -18.37 -0.36 -6.66
C GLU A 119 -18.98 -1.45 -5.79
N GLU A 120 -18.14 -2.21 -5.10
CA GLU A 120 -18.56 -3.31 -4.22
C GLU A 120 -19.42 -2.83 -3.05
N ARG A 121 -19.14 -1.62 -2.55
CA ARG A 121 -19.99 -0.99 -1.52
C ARG A 121 -21.41 -0.66 -2.01
N ARG A 122 -21.63 -0.50 -3.32
CA ARG A 122 -22.97 -0.28 -3.88
C ARG A 122 -23.78 -1.57 -3.98
N ASP A 123 -23.11 -2.71 -4.15
CA ASP A 123 -23.75 -4.01 -4.37
C ASP A 123 -23.83 -4.88 -3.11
N ALA A 124 -23.08 -4.54 -2.05
CA ALA A 124 -23.04 -5.29 -0.80
C ALA A 124 -24.32 -5.14 0.08
N SER A 125 -25.27 -6.07 -0.12
CA SER A 125 -26.13 -6.61 0.95
C SER A 125 -25.42 -7.82 1.59
N SER A 126 -24.70 -7.57 2.69
CA SER A 126 -24.08 -8.51 3.64
C SER A 126 -23.18 -9.63 3.10
N ALA A 127 -21.89 -9.54 3.40
CA ALA A 127 -21.17 -10.53 4.21
C ALA A 127 -19.84 -9.91 4.66
N ALA A 128 -19.67 -9.74 5.97
CA ALA A 128 -18.40 -9.33 6.54
C ALA A 128 -17.43 -10.51 6.45
N VAL A 129 -16.43 -10.38 5.60
CA VAL A 129 -15.20 -11.17 5.68
C VAL A 129 -14.29 -10.44 6.67
N ASP A 130 -13.89 -11.16 7.73
CA ASP A 130 -12.94 -10.69 8.72
C ASP A 130 -11.69 -10.10 8.05
N SER A 131 -11.18 -9.01 8.63
CA SER A 131 -9.98 -8.27 8.21
C SER A 131 -8.93 -9.19 7.57
N VAL A 132 -8.62 -8.93 6.30
CA VAL A 132 -7.64 -9.70 5.50
C VAL A 132 -6.22 -9.28 5.89
N LEU A 133 -5.95 -9.25 7.19
CA LEU A 133 -4.61 -9.35 7.75
C LEU A 133 -4.11 -10.81 7.79
N GLU A 134 -4.68 -11.69 6.97
CA GLU A 134 -4.12 -13.02 6.70
C GLU A 134 -2.87 -12.98 5.80
N LEU A 135 -2.16 -11.85 5.69
CA LEU A 135 -0.85 -11.78 5.02
C LEU A 135 -0.90 -12.49 3.65
N SER A 136 -1.95 -12.20 2.87
CA SER A 136 -2.12 -12.79 1.56
C SER A 136 -0.97 -12.33 0.67
N ALA A 137 -0.54 -13.17 -0.27
CA ALA A 137 0.57 -12.85 -1.17
C ALA A 137 0.34 -11.55 -1.95
N LEU A 138 -0.93 -11.14 -2.10
CA LEU A 138 -1.34 -9.90 -2.74
C LEU A 138 -0.80 -8.64 -2.08
N PHE A 139 -0.63 -8.62 -0.75
CA PHE A 139 -0.09 -7.46 -0.02
C PHE A 139 1.41 -7.25 -0.24
N PHE A 140 2.07 -8.14 -0.96
CA PHE A 140 3.50 -8.09 -1.18
C PHE A 140 3.82 -7.84 -2.64
N SER A 141 4.70 -6.87 -2.88
CA SER A 141 5.11 -6.46 -4.22
C SER A 141 6.40 -7.14 -4.73
N ASP A 142 7.13 -7.84 -3.86
CA ASP A 142 8.37 -8.50 -4.24
C ASP A 142 8.17 -9.99 -4.60
N LYS A 143 8.31 -10.33 -5.89
CA LYS A 143 8.35 -11.72 -6.36
C LYS A 143 9.62 -12.47 -5.92
N ARG A 144 10.66 -11.80 -5.40
CA ARG A 144 11.83 -12.46 -4.79
C ARG A 144 11.47 -13.23 -3.51
N MET A 145 10.26 -13.04 -2.96
CA MET A 145 9.74 -13.93 -1.92
C MET A 145 9.45 -15.36 -2.39
N SER A 146 9.40 -15.62 -3.70
CA SER A 146 9.17 -16.95 -4.27
C SER A 146 10.45 -17.79 -4.43
N GLY A 147 11.65 -17.24 -4.21
CA GLY A 147 12.88 -18.02 -4.44
C GLY A 147 14.16 -17.30 -4.05
N THR A 148 14.58 -17.42 -2.80
CA THR A 148 15.99 -17.56 -2.35
C THR A 148 15.95 -18.06 -0.89
N ALA A 149 16.93 -18.88 -0.52
CA ALA A 149 16.94 -19.67 0.72
C ALA A 149 16.87 -18.84 2.02
N ASP A 150 16.33 -19.50 3.06
CA ASP A 150 16.53 -19.27 4.50
C ASP A 150 15.55 -18.48 5.38
N ILE A 151 14.31 -18.25 4.95
CA ILE A 151 13.20 -18.18 5.92
C ILE A 151 11.88 -18.64 5.29
N SER A 152 11.22 -19.65 5.90
CA SER A 152 9.90 -20.13 5.46
C SER A 152 8.87 -18.99 5.50
N ALA A 153 7.81 -19.10 4.69
CA ALA A 153 6.71 -18.12 4.71
C ALA A 153 6.18 -17.89 6.14
N ALA A 154 6.16 -18.92 6.98
CA ALA A 154 5.78 -18.84 8.39
C ALA A 154 6.70 -17.94 9.22
N GLN A 155 8.02 -18.05 9.04
CA GLN A 155 8.99 -17.22 9.77
C GLN A 155 8.97 -15.76 9.29
N LYS A 156 8.69 -15.53 8.00
CA LYS A 156 8.46 -14.18 7.45
C LYS A 156 7.18 -13.55 8.02
N LYS A 157 6.10 -14.34 8.15
CA LYS A 157 4.86 -13.94 8.83
C LYS A 157 5.12 -13.58 10.30
N GLU A 158 5.96 -14.33 11.00
CA GLU A 158 6.33 -14.03 12.38
C GLU A 158 7.14 -12.73 12.50
N ALA A 159 8.10 -12.51 11.59
CA ALA A 159 8.96 -11.32 11.60
C ALA A 159 8.20 -10.01 11.30
N ILE A 160 7.17 -10.06 10.44
CA ILE A 160 6.39 -8.89 10.05
C ILE A 160 5.25 -8.55 11.03
N ARG A 161 4.76 -9.55 11.78
CA ARG A 161 3.67 -9.40 12.76
C ARG A 161 3.84 -8.20 13.72
N PRO A 162 4.99 -7.97 14.37
CA PRO A 162 5.14 -6.83 15.29
C PRO A 162 5.01 -5.47 14.58
N LEU A 163 5.40 -5.36 13.31
CA LEU A 163 5.22 -4.12 12.55
C LEU A 163 3.77 -3.89 12.16
N PHE A 164 3.02 -4.93 11.81
CA PHE A 164 1.57 -4.81 11.61
C PHE A 164 0.84 -4.43 12.89
N GLN A 165 1.20 -5.04 14.03
CA GLN A 165 0.63 -4.67 15.33
C GLN A 165 0.93 -3.22 15.70
N ARG A 166 2.16 -2.77 15.46
CA ARG A 166 2.56 -1.37 15.64
C ARG A 166 1.75 -0.46 14.72
N PHE A 167 1.61 -0.82 13.44
CA PHE A 167 0.81 -0.05 12.50
C PHE A 167 -0.64 0.06 12.98
N ALA A 168 -1.28 -1.06 13.36
CA ALA A 168 -2.64 -1.06 13.91
C ALA A 168 -2.77 -0.19 15.16
N ALA A 169 -1.78 -0.22 16.07
CA ALA A 169 -1.79 0.62 17.27
C ALA A 169 -1.65 2.12 16.95
N LEU A 170 -0.90 2.48 15.90
CA LEU A 170 -0.74 3.88 15.46
C LEU A 170 -1.95 4.42 14.69
N THR A 171 -2.80 3.52 14.18
CA THR A 171 -3.96 3.84 13.34
C THR A 171 -5.30 3.54 14.00
N SER A 172 -5.29 3.01 15.23
CA SER A 172 -6.45 2.97 16.11
C SER A 172 -6.79 4.38 16.59
N ASP A 173 -8.08 4.68 16.75
CA ASP A 173 -8.58 5.97 17.25
C ASP A 173 -8.48 6.11 18.79
#